data_AF-A0A534TPI7-F1
#
_entry.id   AF-A0A534TPI7-F1
#
_cell.length_a   1.000
_cell.length_b   1.000
_cell.length_c   1.000
_cell.angle_alpha   90.00
_cell.angle_beta   90.00
_cell.angle_gamma   90.00
#
_symmetry.space_group_name_H-M   'P 1'
#
loop_
_entity.id
_entity.type
_entity.pdbx_description
1 polymer ?
#
loop_
_entity_poly.entity_id
_entity_poly.type
_entity_poly.pdbx_seq_one_letter_code
_entity_poly.pdbx_strand_id
1 'polypeptide(L)'
;MEHSDAYIVGRLIERLRLLIAISDEVPTETKLQAQGILKMFEAEVADAEGEHDRAQVRAHYALLYDDLAPYADLEALLSAMRTFISYL
;
A
#
# COMPACT_ATOMS: atom_id res chain seq x y z
N MET A 1 7.26 22.98 5.28
CA MET A 1 6.16 22.80 4.32
C MET A 1 5.33 21.64 4.83
N GLU A 2 4.03 21.85 5.01
CA GLU A 2 3.10 20.78 5.36
C GLU A 2 2.87 19.94 4.09
N HIS A 3 3.03 18.63 4.18
CA HIS A 3 2.81 17.73 3.05
C HIS A 3 1.34 17.27 3.06
N SER A 4 0.69 17.21 1.90
CA SER A 4 -0.67 16.67 1.81
C SER A 4 -0.69 15.16 2.07
N ASP A 5 -1.81 14.64 2.59
CA ASP A 5 -2.01 13.21 2.81
C ASP A 5 -1.74 12.39 1.54
N ALA A 6 -2.22 12.86 0.39
CA ALA A 6 -1.98 12.23 -0.91
C ALA A 6 -0.47 12.14 -1.26
N TYR A 7 0.30 13.19 -0.95
CA TYR A 7 1.75 13.15 -1.15
C TYR A 7 2.39 12.11 -0.21
N ILE A 8 2.01 12.08 1.06
CA ILE A 8 2.57 11.13 2.03
C ILE A 8 2.23 9.69 1.65
N VAL A 9 0.99 9.41 1.26
CA VAL A 9 0.55 8.09 0.77
C VAL A 9 1.38 7.65 -0.43
N GLY A 10 1.60 8.52 -1.43
CA GLY A 10 2.45 8.20 -2.58
C GLY A 10 3.88 7.80 -2.16
N ARG A 11 4.47 8.50 -1.20
CA ARG A 11 5.81 8.17 -0.66
C ARG A 11 5.82 6.84 0.08
N LEU A 12 4.77 6.50 0.82
CA LEU A 12 4.65 5.21 1.52
C LEU A 12 4.52 4.05 0.52
N ILE A 13 3.74 4.23 -0.55
CA ILE A 13 3.60 3.25 -1.64
C ILE A 13 4.93 3.05 -2.37
N GLU A 14 5.65 4.12 -2.72
CA GLU A 14 6.99 4.04 -3.31
C GLU A 14 7.94 3.23 -2.41
N ARG A 15 7.90 3.48 -1.10
CA ARG A 15 8.76 2.79 -0.14
C ARG A 15 8.41 1.31 -0.01
N LEU A 16 7.13 0.95 0.06
CA LEU A 16 6.66 -0.44 0.04
C LEU A 16 7.14 -1.16 -1.22
N ARG A 17 6.96 -0.54 -2.40
CA ARG A 17 7.39 -1.10 -3.68
C ARG A 17 8.87 -1.45 -3.68
N LEU A 18 9.71 -0.54 -3.16
CA LEU A 18 11.15 -0.77 -3.04
C LEU A 18 11.47 -1.91 -2.07
N LEU A 19 10.88 -1.91 -0.87
CA LEU A 19 11.16 -2.94 0.14
C LEU A 19 10.72 -4.33 -0.31
N ILE A 20 9.55 -4.47 -0.94
CA ILE A 20 9.10 -5.73 -1.53
C ILE A 20 10.12 -6.22 -2.57
N ALA A 21 10.62 -5.33 -3.43
CA ALA A 21 11.58 -5.71 -4.47
C ALA A 21 12.91 -6.22 -3.89
N ILE A 22 13.46 -5.50 -2.90
CA ILE A 22 14.82 -5.76 -2.39
C ILE A 22 14.88 -6.73 -1.21
N SER A 23 13.76 -7.02 -0.53
CA SER A 23 13.79 -7.87 0.66
C SER A 23 14.07 -9.32 0.29
N ASP A 24 15.13 -9.92 0.83
CA ASP A 24 15.42 -11.34 0.65
C ASP A 24 14.52 -12.25 1.50
N GLU A 25 13.78 -11.68 2.45
CA GLU A 25 12.89 -12.41 3.35
C GLU A 25 11.52 -12.71 2.72
N VAL A 26 11.08 -11.87 1.79
CA VAL A 26 9.79 -12.02 1.11
C VAL A 26 9.91 -13.05 -0.02
N PRO A 27 9.12 -14.14 -0.04
CA PRO A 27 9.12 -15.09 -1.14
C PRO A 27 8.79 -14.42 -2.48
N THR A 28 9.45 -14.86 -3.56
CA THR A 28 9.26 -14.29 -4.91
C THR A 28 7.80 -14.27 -5.35
N GLU A 29 7.02 -15.30 -5.03
CA GLU A 29 5.59 -15.37 -5.35
C GLU A 29 4.80 -14.26 -4.64
N THR A 30 5.02 -14.09 -3.33
CA THR A 30 4.45 -12.99 -2.54
C THR A 30 4.87 -11.64 -3.09
N LYS A 31 6.12 -11.47 -3.53
CA LYS A 31 6.57 -10.21 -4.18
C LYS A 31 5.76 -9.91 -5.43
N LEU A 32 5.59 -10.89 -6.32
CA LEU A 32 4.87 -10.71 -7.58
C LEU A 32 3.39 -10.37 -7.34
N GLN A 33 2.74 -11.09 -6.43
CA GLN A 33 1.35 -10.83 -6.04
C GLN A 33 1.20 -9.43 -5.42
N ALA A 34 2.00 -9.12 -4.40
CA ALA A 34 1.93 -7.84 -3.69
C ALA A 34 2.23 -6.65 -4.62
N GLN A 35 3.19 -6.76 -5.54
CA GLN A 35 3.47 -5.69 -6.53
C GLN A 35 2.28 -5.44 -7.47
N GLY A 36 1.58 -6.49 -7.88
CA GLY A 36 0.37 -6.37 -8.68
C GLY A 36 -0.75 -5.65 -7.94
N ILE A 37 -1.03 -6.08 -6.70
CA ILE A 37 -2.07 -5.48 -5.85
C ILE A 37 -1.71 -4.03 -5.49
N LEU A 38 -0.45 -3.77 -5.16
CA LEU A 38 0.03 -2.42 -4.83
C LEU A 38 -0.15 -1.44 -5.98
N LYS A 39 0.01 -1.90 -7.23
CA LYS A 39 -0.24 -1.07 -8.41
C LYS A 39 -1.73 -0.73 -8.58
N MET A 40 -2.62 -1.67 -8.31
CA MET A 40 -4.07 -1.41 -8.34
C MET A 40 -4.46 -0.45 -7.23
N PHE A 41 -4.01 -0.72 -6.00
CA PHE A 41 -4.23 0.14 -4.84
C PHE A 41 -3.73 1.58 -5.08
N GLU A 42 -2.53 1.76 -5.64
CA GLU A 42 -1.98 3.09 -5.98
C GLU A 42 -2.88 3.85 -6.95
N ALA A 43 -3.40 3.19 -7.98
CA ALA A 43 -4.30 3.83 -8.94
C ALA A 43 -5.61 4.26 -8.26
N GLU A 44 -6.16 3.42 -7.38
CA GLU A 44 -7.42 3.69 -6.70
C GLU A 44 -7.31 4.83 -5.68
N VAL A 45 -6.21 4.90 -4.92
CA VAL A 45 -6.01 6.00 -3.95
C VAL A 45 -5.58 7.31 -4.60
N ALA A 46 -5.03 7.26 -5.82
CA ALA A 46 -4.68 8.44 -6.60
C ALA A 46 -5.90 9.07 -7.31
N ASP A 47 -7.00 8.32 -7.46
CA ASP A 47 -8.24 8.83 -8.02
C ASP A 47 -8.95 9.78 -7.04
N ALA A 48 -8.69 11.08 -7.22
CA ALA A 48 -9.27 12.14 -6.43
C ALA A 48 -10.76 12.38 -6.73
N GLU A 49 -11.29 11.88 -7.86
CA GLU A 49 -12.69 12.08 -8.26
C GLU A 49 -13.63 11.04 -7.63
N GLY A 50 -13.09 10.02 -6.96
CA GLY A 50 -13.85 9.07 -6.15
C GLY A 50 -14.71 8.10 -6.97
N GLU A 51 -14.32 7.83 -8.23
CA GLU A 51 -14.96 6.79 -9.04
C GLU A 51 -14.69 5.39 -8.46
N HIS A 52 -13.56 5.21 -7.76
CA HIS A 52 -13.25 3.96 -7.09
C HIS A 52 -14.02 3.79 -5.77
N ASP A 53 -14.72 2.65 -5.65
CA ASP A 53 -15.42 2.25 -4.44
C ASP A 53 -14.43 2.10 -3.27
N ARG A 54 -14.68 2.81 -2.16
CA ARG A 54 -13.89 2.67 -0.92
C ARG A 54 -13.85 1.23 -0.41
N ALA A 55 -14.85 0.41 -0.73
CA ALA A 55 -14.84 -1.02 -0.42
C ALA A 55 -13.76 -1.76 -1.21
N GLN A 56 -13.52 -1.41 -2.47
CA GLN A 56 -12.46 -1.97 -3.29
C GLN A 56 -11.08 -1.59 -2.73
N VAL A 57 -10.88 -0.32 -2.38
CA VAL A 57 -9.62 0.16 -1.77
C VAL A 57 -9.32 -0.58 -0.47
N ARG A 58 -10.35 -0.75 0.39
CA ARG A 58 -10.22 -1.56 1.61
C ARG A 58 -9.89 -3.02 1.32
N ALA A 59 -10.49 -3.62 0.29
CA ALA A 59 -10.23 -5.00 -0.08
C ALA A 59 -8.78 -5.20 -0.55
N HIS A 60 -8.27 -4.33 -1.42
CA HIS A 60 -6.86 -4.38 -1.83
C HIS A 60 -5.89 -4.08 -0.69
N TYR A 61 -6.22 -3.13 0.18
CA TYR A 61 -5.43 -2.90 1.39
C TYR A 61 -5.39 -4.13 2.30
N ALA A 62 -6.52 -4.79 2.52
CA ALA A 62 -6.59 -5.99 3.35
C ALA A 62 -5.73 -7.12 2.77
N LEU A 63 -5.77 -7.34 1.44
CA LEU A 63 -4.92 -8.33 0.78
C LEU A 63 -3.43 -8.00 0.94
N LEU A 64 -3.05 -6.73 0.77
CA LEU A 64 -1.66 -6.29 1.02
C LEU A 64 -1.25 -6.50 2.47
N TYR A 65 -2.15 -6.22 3.42
CA TYR A 65 -1.89 -6.39 4.84
C TYR A 65 -1.70 -7.87 5.19
N ASP A 66 -2.59 -8.75 4.73
CA ASP A 66 -2.49 -10.18 5.00
C ASP A 66 -1.20 -10.80 4.44
N ASP A 67 -0.80 -10.41 3.22
CA ASP A 67 0.41 -10.92 2.57
C ASP A 67 1.70 -10.37 3.17
N LEU A 68 1.70 -9.12 3.66
CA LEU A 68 2.92 -8.39 4.04
C LEU A 68 3.08 -8.15 5.54
N ALA A 69 2.04 -8.32 6.36
CA ALA A 69 2.10 -8.17 7.81
C ALA A 69 3.16 -9.06 8.48
N PRO A 70 3.50 -10.27 7.99
CA PRO A 70 4.58 -11.06 8.56
C PRO A 70 5.97 -10.40 8.49
N TYR A 71 6.16 -9.36 7.67
CA TYR A 71 7.43 -8.65 7.51
C TYR A 71 7.34 -7.26 8.16
N ALA A 72 8.00 -7.09 9.31
CA ALA A 72 7.80 -5.95 10.20
C ALA A 72 7.95 -4.57 9.52
N ASP A 73 8.94 -4.40 8.64
CA ASP A 73 9.14 -3.13 7.93
C ASP A 73 7.99 -2.82 6.95
N LEU A 74 7.40 -3.84 6.33
CA LEU A 74 6.27 -3.69 5.42
C LEU A 74 4.98 -3.44 6.20
N GLU A 75 4.77 -4.16 7.31
CA GLU A 75 3.65 -3.95 8.23
C GLU A 75 3.64 -2.51 8.76
N ALA A 76 4.81 -1.98 9.17
CA ALA A 76 4.93 -0.63 9.69
C ALA A 76 4.51 0.43 8.65
N LEU A 77 4.87 0.25 7.38
CA LEU A 77 4.48 1.16 6.30
C LEU A 77 2.99 1.07 5.97
N LEU A 78 2.43 -0.15 5.95
CA LEU A 78 1.00 -0.35 5.74
C LEU A 78 0.18 0.25 6.89
N SER A 79 0.64 0.08 8.12
CA SER A 79 0.03 0.68 9.31
C SER A 79 0.11 2.20 9.29
N ALA A 80 1.23 2.77 8.85
CA ALA A 80 1.37 4.22 8.68
C ALA A 80 0.36 4.79 7.67
N MET A 81 0.09 4.09 6.57
CA MET A 81 -0.88 4.54 5.55
C MET A 81 -2.29 4.75 6.09
N ARG A 82 -2.75 3.97 7.08
CA ARG A 82 -4.06 4.17 7.73
C ARG A 82 -4.22 5.53 8.39
N THR A 83 -3.12 6.18 8.75
CA THR A 83 -3.14 7.53 9.33
C THR A 83 -3.53 8.59 8.30
N PHE A 84 -3.26 8.34 7.02
CA PHE A 84 -3.44 9.30 5.92
C PHE A 84 -4.62 8.95 5.01
N ILE A 85 -5.16 7.74 5.12
CA ILE A 85 -6.34 7.29 4.36
C ILE A 85 -7.45 6.97 5.35
N SER A 86 -8.29 7.97 5.64
CA SER A 86 -9.28 7.97 6.73
C SER A 86 -10.38 6.90 6.66
N TYR A 87 -10.46 6.14 5.55
CA TYR A 87 -11.48 5.13 5.31
C TYR A 87 -10.94 3.69 5.22
N LEU A 88 -9.66 3.50 5.56
CA LEU A 88 -8.99 2.20 5.77
C LEU A 88 -8.98 1.80 7.25
#